data_AF-M1PYU1-F1
#
_entry.id   AF-M1PYU1-F1
#
_cell.length_a   1.000
_cell.length_b   1.000
_cell.length_c   1.000
_cell.angle_alpha   90.00
_cell.angle_beta   90.00
_cell.angle_gamma   90.00
#
_symmetry.space_group_name_H-M   'P 1'
#
loop_
_entity.id
_entity.type
_entity.pdbx_description
1 polymer ?
#
loop_
_entity_poly.entity_id
_entity_poly.type
_entity_poly.pdbx_seq_one_letter_code
_entity_poly.pdbx_strand_id
1 'polypeptide(L)'
;QLKEAVGKSLWQVIRCPTIVGRICDGGTMSRWSAMQISMSFISSYKLAAGEAAIADFAYAAKHASVLEMGTMMPARRARGPNEPGGIPFGFLADMTQSSRKYPDDPCRSALETVALGALIFDQIYLGSYMSGGVGFTQYATAAYTDNILEDYTYYAADLIKTKYGGLCKSKPTMELIEKLGTEINSYALEQYERFPAAMETHFGGSQRATVAAAATGIGVAMATANANAGVNAWYLSMLQHRERLGRLGFYGYDLQDMCGASNSLSYRSDEGLPHELRGPNYPNYAMNVGHLPGYAGIAQAPHAARGDAFAMSPLIKIAFADKNLPFDFANITKEFGRGGLREFMPAGERTCIIPAK
;
A
#
# COMPACT_ATOMS: atom_id res chain seq x y z
N GLN A 1 11.58 -11.43 16.29
CA GLN A 1 10.47 -10.78 15.57
C GLN A 1 9.57 -11.79 14.83
N LEU A 2 9.77 -12.13 13.54
CA LEU A 2 8.77 -12.94 12.80
C LEU A 2 8.50 -14.35 13.37
N LYS A 3 9.54 -15.15 13.65
CA LYS A 3 9.37 -16.49 14.27
C LYS A 3 8.65 -16.43 15.62
N GLU A 4 8.91 -15.37 16.38
CA GLU A 4 8.29 -15.14 17.69
C GLU A 4 6.81 -14.76 17.54
N ALA A 5 6.49 -13.89 16.57
CA ALA A 5 5.11 -13.48 16.30
C ALA A 5 4.25 -14.63 15.74
N VAL A 6 4.82 -15.52 14.93
CA VAL A 6 4.12 -16.73 14.43
C VAL A 6 4.03 -17.82 15.51
N GLY A 7 4.99 -17.86 16.42
CA GLY A 7 5.06 -18.85 17.48
C GLY A 7 5.24 -20.27 16.94
N LYS A 8 4.49 -21.22 17.49
CA LYS A 8 4.53 -22.64 17.12
C LYS A 8 3.49 -23.02 16.04
N SER A 9 2.80 -22.03 15.47
CA SER A 9 1.74 -22.26 14.51
C SER A 9 2.30 -22.62 13.13
N LEU A 10 1.60 -23.49 12.41
CA LEU A 10 1.85 -23.81 11.01
C LEU A 10 0.85 -23.06 10.13
N TRP A 11 1.35 -22.37 9.10
CA TRP A 11 0.54 -21.65 8.13
C TRP A 11 0.84 -22.12 6.70
N GLN A 12 -0.19 -22.15 5.86
CA GLN A 12 -0.08 -22.48 4.45
C GLN A 12 -0.29 -21.22 3.62
N VAL A 13 0.62 -20.98 2.66
CA VAL A 13 0.47 -19.91 1.67
C VAL A 13 0.02 -20.56 0.37
N ILE A 14 -1.24 -20.36 0.00
CA ILE A 14 -1.84 -20.97 -1.19
C ILE A 14 -1.96 -19.93 -2.29
N ARG A 15 -1.37 -20.23 -3.45
CA ARG A 15 -1.45 -19.40 -4.65
C ARG A 15 -2.26 -20.15 -5.70
N CYS A 16 -3.45 -19.65 -6.01
CA CYS A 16 -4.27 -20.21 -7.08
C CYS A 16 -3.69 -19.82 -8.47
N PRO A 17 -3.99 -20.58 -9.54
CA PRO A 17 -3.48 -20.26 -10.87
C PRO A 17 -3.91 -18.87 -11.35
N THR A 18 -2.98 -18.09 -11.91
CA THR A 18 -3.27 -16.72 -12.38
C THR A 18 -4.43 -16.66 -13.37
N ILE A 19 -4.57 -17.66 -14.25
CA ILE A 19 -5.68 -17.74 -15.20
C ILE A 19 -7.05 -17.83 -14.52
N VAL A 20 -7.14 -18.48 -13.35
CA VAL A 20 -8.38 -18.56 -12.56
C VAL A 20 -8.73 -17.18 -12.03
N GLY A 21 -7.77 -16.46 -11.46
CA GLY A 21 -8.00 -15.09 -10.99
C GLY A 21 -8.41 -14.12 -12.10
N ARG A 22 -7.91 -14.32 -13.33
CA ARG A 22 -8.29 -13.50 -14.51
C ARG A 22 -9.69 -13.82 -15.06
N ILE A 23 -10.15 -15.08 -14.93
CA ILE A 23 -11.47 -15.52 -15.42
C ILE A 23 -12.57 -15.28 -14.37
N CYS A 24 -12.23 -15.42 -13.09
CA CYS A 24 -13.13 -15.27 -11.97
C CYS A 24 -12.86 -13.94 -11.24
N ASP A 25 -12.71 -13.99 -9.91
CA ASP A 25 -12.51 -12.84 -9.05
C ASP A 25 -11.65 -13.20 -7.82
N GLY A 26 -11.37 -12.21 -6.96
CA GLY A 26 -10.66 -12.42 -5.69
C GLY A 26 -11.40 -13.35 -4.73
N GLY A 27 -12.74 -13.32 -4.73
CA GLY A 27 -13.57 -14.17 -3.87
C GLY A 27 -13.42 -15.67 -4.17
N THR A 28 -12.95 -16.01 -5.36
CA THR A 28 -12.65 -17.38 -5.77
C THR A 28 -11.46 -17.98 -5.01
N MET A 29 -10.49 -17.16 -4.57
CA MET A 29 -9.20 -17.64 -4.08
C MET A 29 -9.29 -18.50 -2.81
N SER A 30 -9.99 -18.02 -1.77
CA SER A 30 -10.14 -18.75 -0.50
C SER A 30 -11.00 -20.01 -0.68
N ARG A 31 -12.02 -19.93 -1.54
CA ARG A 31 -12.89 -21.06 -1.89
C ARG A 31 -12.11 -22.16 -2.62
N TRP A 32 -11.39 -21.80 -3.68
CA TRP A 32 -10.56 -22.74 -4.45
C TRP A 32 -9.52 -23.41 -3.54
N SER A 33 -8.81 -22.60 -2.74
CA SER A 33 -7.85 -23.09 -1.74
C SER A 33 -8.48 -24.14 -0.83
N ALA A 34 -9.60 -23.83 -0.20
CA ALA A 34 -10.27 -24.74 0.72
C ALA A 34 -10.72 -26.05 0.09
N MET A 35 -11.23 -26.02 -1.16
CA MET A 35 -11.62 -27.25 -1.86
C MET A 35 -10.42 -28.19 -2.02
N GLN A 36 -9.29 -27.65 -2.48
CA GLN A 36 -8.09 -28.46 -2.68
C GLN A 36 -7.44 -28.90 -1.37
N ILE A 37 -7.50 -28.08 -0.31
CA ILE A 37 -7.06 -28.46 1.04
C ILE A 37 -7.87 -29.67 1.51
N SER A 38 -9.20 -29.59 1.50
CA SER A 38 -10.06 -30.69 1.99
C SER A 38 -9.83 -31.99 1.22
N MET A 39 -9.74 -31.92 -0.12
CA MET A 39 -9.45 -33.11 -0.93
C MET A 39 -8.06 -33.70 -0.64
N SER A 40 -7.06 -32.85 -0.38
CA SER A 40 -5.72 -33.29 -0.03
C SER A 40 -5.69 -33.94 1.35
N PHE A 41 -6.45 -33.43 2.32
CA PHE A 41 -6.60 -34.06 3.64
C PHE A 41 -7.28 -35.42 3.56
N ILE A 42 -8.37 -35.54 2.79
CA ILE A 42 -9.05 -36.82 2.56
C ILE A 42 -8.07 -37.87 2.05
N SER A 43 -7.32 -37.53 1.00
CA SER A 43 -6.36 -38.43 0.38
C SER A 43 -5.19 -38.77 1.30
N SER A 44 -4.55 -37.75 1.89
CA SER A 44 -3.30 -37.91 2.65
C SER A 44 -3.51 -38.62 3.99
N TYR A 45 -4.68 -38.43 4.61
CA TYR A 45 -5.00 -39.01 5.92
C TYR A 45 -5.98 -40.18 5.84
N LYS A 46 -6.30 -40.67 4.64
CA LYS A 46 -7.18 -41.82 4.40
C LYS A 46 -8.56 -41.66 5.07
N LEU A 47 -9.10 -40.45 5.03
CA LEU A 47 -10.43 -40.16 5.56
C LEU A 47 -11.49 -40.65 4.58
N ALA A 48 -12.72 -40.87 5.05
CA ALA A 48 -13.82 -41.17 4.16
C ALA A 48 -14.18 -39.93 3.33
N ALA A 49 -14.36 -40.13 2.01
CA ALA A 49 -14.66 -39.04 1.08
C ALA A 49 -16.11 -38.56 1.25
N GLY A 50 -16.31 -37.62 2.18
CA GLY A 50 -17.61 -37.00 2.48
C GLY A 50 -18.19 -37.35 3.86
N GLU A 51 -17.37 -37.75 4.83
CA GLU A 51 -17.83 -37.90 6.22
C GLU A 51 -17.96 -36.55 6.96
N ALA A 52 -18.60 -36.57 8.13
CA ALA A 52 -18.90 -35.36 8.91
C ALA A 52 -17.66 -34.52 9.25
N ALA A 53 -16.53 -35.16 9.55
CA ALA A 53 -15.27 -34.48 9.85
C ALA A 53 -14.75 -33.60 8.70
N ILE A 54 -15.15 -33.86 7.45
CA ILE A 54 -14.78 -33.04 6.30
C ILE A 54 -15.39 -31.63 6.37
N ALA A 55 -16.53 -31.48 7.04
CA ALA A 55 -17.14 -30.17 7.27
C ALA A 55 -16.26 -29.28 8.17
N ASP A 56 -15.58 -29.86 9.17
CA ASP A 56 -14.69 -29.10 10.06
C ASP A 56 -13.47 -28.57 9.31
N PHE A 57 -12.87 -29.38 8.41
CA PHE A 57 -11.80 -28.91 7.53
C PHE A 57 -12.27 -27.79 6.60
N ALA A 58 -13.48 -27.90 6.03
CA ALA A 58 -14.04 -26.87 5.18
C ALA A 58 -14.30 -25.56 5.94
N TYR A 59 -14.83 -25.63 7.16
CA TYR A 59 -15.05 -24.45 8.00
C TYR A 59 -13.74 -23.79 8.41
N ALA A 60 -12.73 -24.58 8.81
CA ALA A 60 -11.41 -24.07 9.13
C ALA A 60 -10.78 -23.35 7.92
N ALA A 61 -10.72 -24.02 6.77
CA ALA A 61 -10.05 -23.50 5.57
C ALA A 61 -10.77 -22.31 4.91
N LYS A 62 -12.08 -22.11 5.16
CA LYS A 62 -12.87 -21.02 4.57
C LYS A 62 -13.18 -19.88 5.53
N HIS A 63 -13.08 -20.11 6.84
CA HIS A 63 -13.52 -19.16 7.84
C HIS A 63 -12.59 -19.10 9.06
N ALA A 64 -12.47 -20.19 9.82
CA ALA A 64 -11.85 -20.11 11.16
C ALA A 64 -10.33 -19.88 11.13
N SER A 65 -9.65 -20.25 10.05
CA SER A 65 -8.19 -20.16 9.92
C SER A 65 -7.75 -19.69 8.53
N VAL A 66 -8.54 -18.84 7.88
CA VAL A 66 -8.17 -18.20 6.62
C VAL A 66 -7.81 -16.73 6.85
N LEU A 67 -6.72 -16.29 6.22
CA LEU A 67 -6.37 -14.88 6.13
C LEU A 67 -6.51 -14.44 4.67
N GLU A 68 -7.50 -13.61 4.41
CA GLU A 68 -7.74 -13.02 3.09
C GLU A 68 -6.87 -11.76 2.92
N MET A 69 -6.51 -11.44 1.67
CA MET A 69 -5.68 -10.28 1.34
C MET A 69 -6.44 -8.97 1.49
N GLY A 70 -7.75 -9.00 1.26
CA GLY A 70 -8.64 -7.86 1.43
C GLY A 70 -10.05 -8.32 1.78
N THR A 71 -10.76 -7.52 2.56
CA THR A 71 -12.13 -7.84 3.00
C THR A 71 -13.18 -7.46 1.94
N MET A 72 -14.40 -8.00 2.08
CA MET A 72 -15.50 -7.65 1.19
C MET A 72 -15.90 -6.17 1.29
N MET A 73 -16.44 -5.63 0.19
CA MET A 73 -16.76 -4.21 0.07
C MET A 73 -18.26 -3.91 0.20
N PRO A 74 -18.65 -2.72 0.70
CA PRO A 74 -20.05 -2.30 0.82
C PRO A 74 -20.80 -2.26 -0.52
N ALA A 75 -22.12 -2.39 -0.47
CA ALA A 75 -22.99 -2.59 -1.64
C ALA A 75 -22.79 -1.60 -2.80
N ARG A 76 -22.54 -0.32 -2.52
CA ARG A 76 -22.30 0.71 -3.57
C ARG A 76 -21.10 0.38 -4.47
N ARG A 77 -20.12 -0.34 -3.91
CA ARG A 77 -18.87 -0.74 -4.56
C ARG A 77 -18.66 -2.25 -4.33
N ALA A 78 -19.75 -3.01 -4.45
CA ALA A 78 -19.82 -4.41 -4.06
C ALA A 78 -18.73 -5.25 -4.73
N ARG A 79 -17.85 -5.82 -3.92
CA ARG A 79 -16.79 -6.72 -4.32
C ARG A 79 -16.59 -7.77 -3.22
N GLY A 80 -16.28 -8.98 -3.65
CA GLY A 80 -15.90 -10.05 -2.73
C GLY A 80 -14.55 -9.77 -2.07
N PRO A 81 -14.09 -10.70 -1.22
CA PRO A 81 -12.74 -10.63 -0.67
C PRO A 81 -11.64 -10.66 -1.72
N ASN A 82 -10.41 -10.36 -1.29
CA ASN A 82 -9.18 -10.31 -2.09
C ASN A 82 -9.20 -9.33 -3.26
N GLU A 83 -10.12 -8.36 -3.26
CA GLU A 83 -10.12 -7.26 -4.21
C GLU A 83 -9.39 -6.03 -3.62
N PRO A 84 -8.77 -5.17 -4.46
CA PRO A 84 -7.94 -4.06 -3.98
C PRO A 84 -8.60 -3.14 -2.96
N GLY A 85 -9.90 -2.91 -3.08
CA GLY A 85 -10.65 -2.02 -2.19
C GLY A 85 -10.63 -2.44 -0.72
N GLY A 86 -10.44 -3.73 -0.46
CA GLY A 86 -10.42 -4.31 0.89
C GLY A 86 -9.02 -4.48 1.49
N ILE A 87 -7.95 -4.13 0.77
CA ILE A 87 -6.57 -4.32 1.23
C ILE A 87 -6.19 -3.14 2.16
N PRO A 88 -5.89 -3.38 3.45
CA PRO A 88 -5.44 -2.32 4.34
C PRO A 88 -3.99 -1.89 4.00
N PHE A 89 -3.63 -0.65 4.32
CA PHE A 89 -2.31 -0.10 4.02
C PHE A 89 -1.18 -0.90 4.65
N GLY A 90 -1.38 -1.40 5.88
CA GLY A 90 -0.42 -2.26 6.56
C GLY A 90 -0.18 -3.59 5.83
N PHE A 91 -1.21 -4.20 5.24
CA PHE A 91 -1.03 -5.40 4.41
C PHE A 91 -0.27 -5.10 3.14
N LEU A 92 -0.58 -3.98 2.47
CA LEU A 92 0.17 -3.56 1.28
C LEU A 92 1.66 -3.32 1.60
N ALA A 93 1.95 -2.67 2.73
CA ALA A 93 3.31 -2.51 3.25
C ALA A 93 3.97 -3.88 3.54
N ASP A 94 3.21 -4.84 4.04
CA ASP A 94 3.72 -6.19 4.30
C ASP A 94 3.95 -7.03 3.05
N MET A 95 3.19 -6.79 1.97
CA MET A 95 3.40 -7.41 0.67
C MET A 95 4.76 -7.02 0.08
N THR A 96 5.22 -5.77 0.28
CA THR A 96 6.53 -5.35 -0.21
C THR A 96 7.65 -6.07 0.54
N GLN A 97 8.73 -6.40 -0.18
CA GLN A 97 9.88 -7.14 0.33
C GLN A 97 11.15 -6.29 0.32
N SER A 98 11.00 -4.98 0.12
CA SER A 98 12.11 -4.00 0.16
C SER A 98 12.82 -4.04 1.51
N SER A 99 12.07 -3.97 2.62
CA SER A 99 12.63 -3.95 3.99
C SER A 99 13.46 -5.17 4.36
N ARG A 100 13.17 -6.37 3.80
CA ARG A 100 14.00 -7.56 4.07
C ARG A 100 15.27 -7.62 3.23
N LYS A 101 15.31 -6.93 2.09
CA LYS A 101 16.43 -6.96 1.15
C LYS A 101 17.38 -5.78 1.37
N TYR A 102 16.82 -4.63 1.73
CA TYR A 102 17.52 -3.38 2.00
C TYR A 102 17.07 -2.83 3.37
N PRO A 103 17.42 -3.53 4.47
CA PRO A 103 16.92 -3.19 5.81
C PRO A 103 17.44 -1.84 6.34
N ASP A 104 18.59 -1.39 5.85
CA ASP A 104 19.23 -0.15 6.32
C ASP A 104 18.73 1.11 5.58
N ASP A 105 17.75 0.95 4.67
CA ASP A 105 17.21 2.02 3.83
C ASP A 105 15.68 2.16 4.00
N PRO A 106 15.23 2.88 5.05
CA PRO A 106 13.82 3.04 5.33
C PRO A 106 13.10 3.93 4.29
N CYS A 107 13.82 4.84 3.64
CA CYS A 107 13.30 5.66 2.54
C CYS A 107 12.91 4.77 1.37
N ARG A 108 13.82 3.91 0.90
CA ARG A 108 13.53 2.93 -0.14
C ARG A 108 12.37 2.01 0.24
N SER A 109 12.30 1.56 1.49
CA SER A 109 11.19 0.71 1.91
C SER A 109 9.85 1.43 1.82
N ALA A 110 9.77 2.69 2.22
CA ALA A 110 8.54 3.49 2.10
C ALA A 110 8.18 3.74 0.63
N LEU A 111 9.16 4.14 -0.20
CA LEU A 111 8.97 4.46 -1.62
C LEU A 111 8.55 3.25 -2.47
N GLU A 112 9.11 2.07 -2.20
CA GLU A 112 8.67 0.82 -2.85
C GLU A 112 7.20 0.49 -2.49
N THR A 113 6.80 0.73 -1.25
CA THR A 113 5.39 0.60 -0.83
C THR A 113 4.49 1.65 -1.51
N VAL A 114 4.97 2.89 -1.68
CA VAL A 114 4.26 3.90 -2.48
C VAL A 114 4.07 3.42 -3.92
N ALA A 115 5.13 2.90 -4.57
CA ALA A 115 5.06 2.41 -5.94
C ALA A 115 4.05 1.26 -6.10
N LEU A 116 4.04 0.30 -5.18
CA LEU A 116 3.05 -0.79 -5.22
C LEU A 116 1.63 -0.26 -5.02
N GLY A 117 1.44 0.68 -4.08
CA GLY A 117 0.15 1.32 -3.86
C GLY A 117 -0.33 2.15 -5.04
N ALA A 118 0.56 2.84 -5.75
CA ALA A 118 0.25 3.60 -6.94
C ALA A 118 -0.32 2.72 -8.05
N LEU A 119 0.28 1.55 -8.27
CA LEU A 119 -0.25 0.59 -9.24
C LEU A 119 -1.58 -0.02 -8.77
N ILE A 120 -1.63 -0.57 -7.55
CA ILE A 120 -2.80 -1.34 -7.08
C ILE A 120 -4.00 -0.43 -6.84
N PHE A 121 -3.80 0.71 -6.17
CA PHE A 121 -4.90 1.56 -5.74
C PHE A 121 -5.28 2.61 -6.78
N ASP A 122 -4.32 3.32 -7.38
CA ASP A 122 -4.68 4.39 -8.32
C ASP A 122 -4.92 3.87 -9.73
N GLN A 123 -4.02 3.04 -10.27
CA GLN A 123 -4.15 2.57 -11.67
C GLN A 123 -5.19 1.46 -11.81
N ILE A 124 -5.10 0.40 -10.99
CA ILE A 124 -5.97 -0.78 -11.13
C ILE A 124 -7.32 -0.52 -10.43
N TYR A 125 -7.32 -0.17 -9.15
CA TYR A 125 -8.57 -0.05 -8.41
C TYR A 125 -9.37 1.20 -8.82
N LEU A 126 -8.86 2.39 -8.56
CA LEU A 126 -9.58 3.62 -8.88
C LEU A 126 -9.69 3.82 -10.39
N GLY A 127 -8.60 3.58 -11.14
CA GLY A 127 -8.50 3.81 -12.58
C GLY A 127 -9.16 2.76 -13.48
N SER A 128 -9.55 1.62 -12.93
CA SER A 128 -10.27 0.59 -13.67
C SER A 128 -11.51 0.08 -12.94
N TYR A 129 -11.36 -0.55 -11.77
CA TYR A 129 -12.49 -1.15 -11.05
C TYR A 129 -13.60 -0.15 -10.69
N MET A 130 -13.22 1.07 -10.34
CA MET A 130 -14.13 2.14 -9.89
C MET A 130 -14.42 3.20 -10.96
N SER A 131 -13.77 3.11 -12.14
CA SER A 131 -13.98 4.04 -13.25
C SER A 131 -13.80 3.35 -14.61
N GLY A 132 -12.60 3.37 -15.19
CA GLY A 132 -12.27 2.79 -16.49
C GLY A 132 -11.90 3.82 -17.57
N GLY A 133 -11.61 3.34 -18.78
CA GLY A 133 -11.18 4.16 -19.92
C GLY A 133 -9.66 4.37 -19.96
N VAL A 134 -9.22 5.59 -20.27
CA VAL A 134 -7.78 5.95 -20.27
C VAL A 134 -7.16 5.75 -18.87
N GLY A 135 -7.94 5.99 -17.82
CA GLY A 135 -7.54 5.74 -16.45
C GLY A 135 -6.58 6.78 -15.89
N PHE A 136 -5.81 6.37 -14.88
CA PHE A 136 -5.09 7.28 -13.97
C PHE A 136 -3.58 7.04 -13.95
N THR A 137 -3.00 6.65 -15.08
CA THR A 137 -1.57 6.35 -15.18
C THR A 137 -0.69 7.46 -14.62
N GLN A 138 -0.89 8.70 -15.05
CA GLN A 138 -0.01 9.80 -14.63
C GLN A 138 -0.28 10.34 -13.22
N TYR A 139 -1.47 10.09 -12.63
CA TYR A 139 -1.66 10.32 -11.19
C TYR A 139 -0.74 9.40 -10.38
N ALA A 140 -0.65 8.13 -10.79
CA ALA A 140 0.15 7.13 -10.12
C ALA A 140 1.65 7.27 -10.38
N THR A 141 2.07 7.45 -11.65
CA THR A 141 3.50 7.51 -12.01
C THR A 141 4.23 8.65 -11.31
N ALA A 142 3.57 9.77 -11.03
CA ALA A 142 4.15 10.87 -10.28
C ALA A 142 4.74 10.46 -8.92
N ALA A 143 4.25 9.38 -8.33
CA ALA A 143 4.72 8.86 -7.06
C ALA A 143 5.85 7.82 -7.18
N TYR A 144 6.24 7.41 -8.40
CA TYR A 144 7.28 6.39 -8.61
C TYR A 144 8.20 6.63 -9.82
N THR A 145 8.12 7.78 -10.49
CA THR A 145 8.99 8.16 -11.61
C THR A 145 9.82 9.40 -11.31
N ASP A 146 10.86 9.59 -12.12
CA ASP A 146 11.68 10.80 -12.20
C ASP A 146 12.42 11.19 -10.90
N ASN A 147 12.43 10.29 -9.92
CA ASN A 147 13.02 10.44 -8.59
C ASN A 147 12.57 11.71 -7.84
N ILE A 148 11.43 12.31 -8.19
CA ILE A 148 10.96 13.55 -7.55
C ILE A 148 10.50 13.27 -6.12
N LEU A 149 9.62 12.28 -5.91
CA LEU A 149 9.23 11.88 -4.55
C LEU A 149 10.42 11.28 -3.78
N GLU A 150 11.32 10.61 -4.48
CA GLU A 150 12.55 10.05 -3.91
C GLU A 150 13.41 11.16 -3.30
N ASP A 151 13.74 12.20 -4.06
CA ASP A 151 14.50 13.37 -3.60
C ASP A 151 13.91 13.96 -2.32
N TYR A 152 12.61 14.24 -2.31
CA TYR A 152 11.96 14.91 -1.19
C TYR A 152 11.94 14.02 0.07
N THR A 153 11.82 12.71 -0.12
CA THR A 153 11.84 11.72 0.98
C THR A 153 13.25 11.57 1.56
N TYR A 154 14.29 11.59 0.74
CA TYR A 154 15.67 11.56 1.22
C TYR A 154 16.09 12.87 1.87
N TYR A 155 15.66 14.02 1.33
CA TYR A 155 15.79 15.32 2.00
C TYR A 155 15.21 15.28 3.42
N ALA A 156 13.99 14.73 3.57
CA ALA A 156 13.37 14.60 4.89
C ALA A 156 14.22 13.74 5.84
N ALA A 157 14.75 12.61 5.37
CA ALA A 157 15.59 11.74 6.19
C ALA A 157 16.89 12.43 6.65
N ASP A 158 17.53 13.19 5.76
CA ASP A 158 18.74 13.95 6.09
C ASP A 158 18.43 15.11 7.04
N LEU A 159 17.32 15.81 6.84
CA LEU A 159 16.84 16.85 7.77
C LEU A 159 16.60 16.27 9.16
N ILE A 160 15.98 15.09 9.26
CA ILE A 160 15.72 14.42 10.54
C ILE A 160 17.03 14.07 11.25
N LYS A 161 18.02 13.52 10.52
CA LYS A 161 19.34 13.17 11.06
C LYS A 161 20.12 14.41 11.53
N THR A 162 20.08 15.49 10.77
CA THR A 162 20.89 16.69 11.03
C THR A 162 20.29 17.62 12.07
N LYS A 163 18.95 17.74 12.14
CA LYS A 163 18.27 18.76 12.95
C LYS A 163 17.32 18.19 14.01
N TYR A 164 16.81 16.97 13.85
CA TYR A 164 15.78 16.39 14.75
C TYR A 164 16.25 15.17 15.54
N GLY A 165 17.56 14.94 15.60
CA GLY A 165 18.18 13.91 16.46
C GLY A 165 18.19 12.50 15.87
N GLY A 166 17.77 12.33 14.62
CA GLY A 166 17.75 11.04 13.94
C GLY A 166 16.41 10.31 13.97
N LEU A 167 16.36 9.20 13.22
CA LEU A 167 15.15 8.41 13.03
C LEU A 167 14.64 7.85 14.37
N CYS A 168 13.31 7.88 14.53
CA CYS A 168 12.60 7.37 15.71
C CYS A 168 13.00 8.00 17.05
N LYS A 169 13.60 9.19 17.05
CA LYS A 169 14.03 9.90 18.27
C LYS A 169 13.07 11.00 18.71
N SER A 170 12.15 11.43 17.85
CA SER A 170 11.22 12.51 18.15
C SER A 170 9.90 11.98 18.73
N LYS A 171 9.23 12.77 19.58
CA LYS A 171 7.89 12.42 20.11
C LYS A 171 6.81 12.83 19.10
N PRO A 172 5.70 12.07 18.95
CA PRO A 172 4.61 12.43 18.05
C PRO A 172 3.73 13.56 18.63
N THR A 173 4.24 14.79 18.64
CA THR A 173 3.51 15.99 19.10
C THR A 173 3.10 16.87 17.93
N MET A 174 2.03 17.65 18.09
CA MET A 174 1.64 18.64 17.08
C MET A 174 2.72 19.68 16.81
N GLU A 175 3.47 20.11 17.83
CA GLU A 175 4.60 21.01 17.65
C GLU A 175 5.68 20.44 16.70
N LEU A 176 5.98 19.14 16.82
CA LEU A 176 6.91 18.49 15.90
C LEU A 176 6.32 18.39 14.50
N ILE A 177 5.06 17.98 14.39
CA ILE A 177 4.34 17.86 13.11
C ILE A 177 4.36 19.21 12.38
N GLU A 178 4.05 20.30 13.08
CA GLU A 178 4.08 21.65 12.55
C GLU A 178 5.50 22.05 12.13
N LYS A 179 6.52 21.85 12.97
CA LYS A 179 7.89 22.25 12.63
C LYS A 179 8.49 21.42 11.50
N LEU A 180 8.65 20.12 11.71
CA LEU A 180 9.29 19.22 10.75
C LEU A 180 8.45 19.09 9.47
N GLY A 181 7.13 18.97 9.60
CA GLY A 181 6.24 18.83 8.45
C GLY A 181 6.28 20.07 7.55
N THR A 182 6.29 21.28 8.14
CA THR A 182 6.41 22.52 7.35
C THR A 182 7.73 22.62 6.63
N GLU A 183 8.86 22.23 7.24
CA GLU A 183 10.17 22.30 6.59
C GLU A 183 10.25 21.35 5.39
N ILE A 184 9.78 20.10 5.54
CA ILE A 184 9.75 19.13 4.42
C ILE A 184 8.82 19.63 3.31
N ASN A 185 7.62 20.07 3.66
CA ASN A 185 6.65 20.55 2.68
C ASN A 185 7.14 21.81 1.95
N SER A 186 7.80 22.72 2.66
CA SER A 186 8.38 23.93 2.06
C SER A 186 9.46 23.57 1.05
N TYR A 187 10.37 22.65 1.40
CA TYR A 187 11.37 22.15 0.45
C TYR A 187 10.73 21.55 -0.80
N ALA A 188 9.74 20.67 -0.63
CA ALA A 188 9.06 19.99 -1.75
C ALA A 188 8.36 20.99 -2.70
N LEU A 189 7.70 22.01 -2.17
CA LEU A 189 7.03 23.04 -2.97
C LEU A 189 8.04 24.01 -3.62
N GLU A 190 9.12 24.36 -2.92
CA GLU A 190 10.22 25.16 -3.48
C GLU A 190 10.89 24.48 -4.67
N GLN A 191 11.03 23.15 -4.65
CA GLN A 191 11.61 22.44 -5.79
C GLN A 191 10.77 22.63 -7.06
N TYR A 192 9.45 22.60 -6.97
CA TYR A 192 8.60 22.89 -8.13
C TYR A 192 8.71 24.35 -8.59
N GLU A 193 8.83 25.30 -7.67
CA GLU A 193 8.99 26.73 -8.00
C GLU A 193 10.36 27.03 -8.63
N ARG A 194 11.43 26.40 -8.13
CA ARG A 194 12.82 26.60 -8.59
C ARG A 194 13.13 25.86 -9.87
N PHE A 195 12.50 24.71 -10.11
CA PHE A 195 12.74 23.86 -11.27
C PHE A 195 11.47 23.73 -12.11
N PRO A 196 11.24 24.64 -13.07
CA PRO A 196 10.06 24.60 -13.95
C PRO A 196 9.86 23.26 -14.67
N ALA A 197 10.94 22.57 -15.01
CA ALA A 197 10.86 21.22 -15.60
C ALA A 197 10.18 20.21 -14.67
N ALA A 198 10.42 20.25 -13.36
CA ALA A 198 9.71 19.40 -12.40
C ALA A 198 8.22 19.77 -12.31
N MET A 199 7.89 21.06 -12.39
CA MET A 199 6.49 21.52 -12.45
C MET A 199 5.79 21.09 -13.75
N GLU A 200 6.52 21.02 -14.87
CA GLU A 200 6.02 20.54 -16.15
C GLU A 200 5.83 19.02 -16.15
N THR A 201 6.78 18.24 -15.59
CA THR A 201 6.65 16.79 -15.42
C THR A 201 5.43 16.46 -14.55
N HIS A 202 5.26 17.14 -13.42
CA HIS A 202 4.06 17.06 -12.59
C HIS A 202 3.10 18.22 -12.88
N PHE A 203 2.64 18.31 -14.14
CA PHE A 203 1.74 19.38 -14.60
C PHE A 203 0.42 19.43 -13.82
N GLY A 204 -0.08 18.30 -13.35
CA GLY A 204 -1.31 18.19 -12.56
C GLY A 204 -1.08 18.61 -11.11
N GLY A 205 -1.93 19.50 -10.60
CA GLY A 205 -1.85 19.95 -9.20
C GLY A 205 -1.92 18.81 -8.18
N SER A 206 -2.76 17.80 -8.46
CA SER A 206 -2.87 16.60 -7.62
C SER A 206 -1.58 15.81 -7.55
N GLN A 207 -0.82 15.67 -8.64
CA GLN A 207 0.47 14.97 -8.63
C GLN A 207 1.44 15.67 -7.66
N ARG A 208 1.53 17.00 -7.75
CA ARG A 208 2.38 17.79 -6.85
C ARG A 208 1.92 17.70 -5.40
N ALA A 209 0.61 17.74 -5.16
CA ALA A 209 0.02 17.61 -3.84
C ALA A 209 0.32 16.23 -3.22
N THR A 210 0.12 15.15 -3.98
CA THR A 210 0.47 13.78 -3.57
C THR A 210 1.92 13.67 -3.18
N VAL A 211 2.82 14.16 -4.02
CA VAL A 211 4.27 14.00 -3.83
C VAL A 211 4.79 14.82 -2.65
N ALA A 212 4.38 16.08 -2.52
CA ALA A 212 4.77 16.92 -1.38
C ALA A 212 4.24 16.36 -0.05
N ALA A 213 2.98 15.93 -0.02
CA ALA A 213 2.37 15.39 1.20
C ALA A 213 2.90 13.99 1.54
N ALA A 214 3.21 13.15 0.55
CA ALA A 214 3.83 11.84 0.76
C ALA A 214 5.18 11.98 1.44
N ALA A 215 6.08 12.82 0.91
CA ALA A 215 7.38 13.07 1.52
C ALA A 215 7.25 13.61 2.95
N THR A 216 6.33 14.57 3.15
CA THR A 216 6.06 15.18 4.46
C THR A 216 5.58 14.14 5.48
N GLY A 217 4.58 13.34 5.13
CA GLY A 217 4.04 12.31 6.01
C GLY A 217 5.02 11.18 6.30
N ILE A 218 5.75 10.72 5.27
CA ILE A 218 6.79 9.70 5.40
C ILE A 218 7.90 10.19 6.35
N GLY A 219 8.40 11.41 6.16
CA GLY A 219 9.43 11.99 7.01
C GLY A 219 9.00 12.09 8.48
N VAL A 220 7.82 12.66 8.75
CA VAL A 220 7.32 12.77 10.13
C VAL A 220 7.07 11.40 10.76
N ALA A 221 6.57 10.43 10.01
CA ALA A 221 6.40 9.07 10.52
C ALA A 221 7.75 8.43 10.90
N MET A 222 8.80 8.61 10.08
CA MET A 222 10.14 8.10 10.39
C MET A 222 10.76 8.78 11.61
N ALA A 223 10.59 10.10 11.77
CA ALA A 223 11.11 10.83 12.92
C ALA A 223 10.47 10.37 14.24
N THR A 224 9.16 10.07 14.19
CA THR A 224 8.33 9.81 15.38
C THR A 224 8.10 8.34 15.69
N ALA A 225 8.44 7.44 14.74
CA ALA A 225 8.05 6.04 14.84
C ALA A 225 6.51 5.85 14.96
N ASN A 226 5.72 6.73 14.33
CA ASN A 226 4.26 6.72 14.44
C ASN A 226 3.55 7.12 13.12
N ALA A 227 2.78 6.20 12.53
CA ALA A 227 2.07 6.45 11.27
C ALA A 227 0.94 7.49 11.40
N ASN A 228 0.27 7.59 12.55
CA ASN A 228 -0.75 8.61 12.79
C ASN A 228 -0.14 10.02 12.82
N ALA A 229 1.07 10.19 13.35
CA ALA A 229 1.78 11.47 13.25
C ALA A 229 2.13 11.80 11.79
N GLY A 230 2.55 10.80 11.02
CA GLY A 230 2.78 10.93 9.58
C GLY A 230 1.55 11.37 8.80
N VAL A 231 0.39 10.73 8.99
CA VAL A 231 -0.83 11.12 8.26
C VAL A 231 -1.34 12.49 8.69
N ASN A 232 -1.12 12.93 9.93
CA ASN A 232 -1.40 14.32 10.32
C ASN A 232 -0.49 15.32 9.59
N ALA A 233 0.79 14.97 9.39
CA ALA A 233 1.71 15.81 8.62
C ALA A 233 1.35 15.86 7.12
N TRP A 234 0.82 14.76 6.56
CA TRP A 234 0.21 14.78 5.22
C TRP A 234 -0.91 15.82 5.14
N TYR A 235 -1.85 15.82 6.08
CA TYR A 235 -2.96 16.79 6.07
C TYR A 235 -2.49 18.23 6.25
N LEU A 236 -1.51 18.47 7.12
CA LEU A 236 -0.88 19.79 7.25
C LEU A 236 -0.24 20.24 5.92
N SER A 237 0.48 19.34 5.24
CA SER A 237 1.10 19.63 3.94
C SER A 237 0.07 20.07 2.91
N MET A 238 -1.09 19.40 2.85
CA MET A 238 -2.18 19.76 1.93
C MET A 238 -2.73 21.16 2.19
N LEU A 239 -2.98 21.50 3.46
CA LEU A 239 -3.46 22.83 3.85
C LEU A 239 -2.44 23.92 3.48
N GLN A 240 -1.17 23.71 3.80
CA GLN A 240 -0.11 24.66 3.49
C GLN A 240 0.13 24.82 1.99
N HIS A 241 0.04 23.73 1.22
CA HIS A 241 0.17 23.77 -0.24
C HIS A 241 -0.94 24.64 -0.84
N ARG A 242 -2.20 24.40 -0.42
CA ARG A 242 -3.35 25.19 -0.86
C ARG A 242 -3.13 26.68 -0.60
N GLU A 243 -2.70 27.05 0.60
CA GLU A 243 -2.49 28.45 0.97
C GLU A 243 -1.28 29.07 0.24
N ARG A 244 -0.16 28.33 0.09
CA ARG A 244 1.05 28.83 -0.59
C ARG A 244 0.81 29.11 -2.06
N LEU A 245 0.12 28.21 -2.77
CA LEU A 245 0.00 28.27 -4.24
C LEU A 245 -1.37 28.74 -4.73
N GLY A 246 -2.35 28.95 -3.85
CA GLY A 246 -3.73 29.29 -4.20
C GLY A 246 -4.45 28.20 -5.00
N ARG A 247 -3.92 26.96 -4.98
CA ARG A 247 -4.43 25.78 -5.69
C ARG A 247 -3.91 24.51 -5.02
N LEU A 248 -4.57 23.38 -5.28
CA LEU A 248 -4.16 22.07 -4.80
C LEU A 248 -4.30 21.01 -5.89
N GLY A 249 -5.40 20.25 -5.90
CA GLY A 249 -5.65 19.15 -6.86
C GLY A 249 -6.86 19.38 -7.75
N PHE A 250 -7.35 18.29 -8.36
CA PHE A 250 -8.62 18.29 -9.09
C PHE A 250 -9.81 18.57 -8.15
N TYR A 251 -10.99 18.79 -8.74
CA TYR A 251 -12.19 19.27 -8.04
C TYR A 251 -12.53 18.53 -6.73
N GLY A 252 -12.47 17.20 -6.71
CA GLY A 252 -12.77 16.41 -5.51
C GLY A 252 -11.56 15.93 -4.72
N TYR A 253 -10.36 16.42 -5.05
CA TYR A 253 -9.09 15.88 -4.53
C TYR A 253 -9.02 15.93 -3.00
N ASP A 254 -9.40 17.07 -2.42
CA ASP A 254 -9.19 17.39 -1.01
C ASP A 254 -10.33 16.98 -0.08
N LEU A 255 -11.28 16.16 -0.54
CA LEU A 255 -12.35 15.64 0.32
C LEU A 255 -11.80 15.01 1.60
N GLN A 256 -10.84 14.10 1.44
CA GLN A 256 -10.21 13.43 2.57
C GLN A 256 -9.22 14.30 3.31
N ASP A 257 -8.63 15.28 2.63
CA ASP A 257 -7.63 16.16 3.23
C ASP A 257 -8.30 17.17 4.17
N MET A 258 -9.50 17.66 3.83
CA MET A 258 -10.32 18.53 4.68
C MET A 258 -10.98 17.80 5.85
N CYS A 259 -11.34 16.52 5.68
CA CYS A 259 -11.77 15.65 6.78
C CYS A 259 -10.60 15.13 7.63
N GLY A 260 -9.38 15.20 7.11
CA GLY A 260 -8.23 14.45 7.62
C GLY A 260 -7.83 14.83 9.04
N ALA A 261 -7.73 16.13 9.31
CA ALA A 261 -7.31 16.64 10.61
C ALA A 261 -8.28 16.25 11.75
N SER A 262 -9.60 16.26 11.50
CA SER A 262 -10.58 15.85 12.53
C SER A 262 -10.61 14.35 12.74
N ASN A 263 -10.35 13.56 11.68
CA ASN A 263 -10.53 12.12 11.70
C ASN A 263 -9.24 11.34 11.98
N SER A 264 -8.07 11.96 11.91
CA SER A 264 -6.77 11.30 12.11
C SER A 264 -6.63 10.69 13.52
N LEU A 265 -7.16 11.37 14.54
CA LEU A 265 -7.15 10.95 15.94
C LEU A 265 -8.56 10.79 16.53
N SER A 266 -9.59 10.76 15.68
CA SER A 266 -10.95 10.41 16.12
C SER A 266 -10.96 8.98 16.68
N TYR A 267 -11.94 8.70 17.53
CA TYR A 267 -12.23 7.36 18.06
C TYR A 267 -13.68 6.94 17.75
N ARG A 268 -14.40 7.72 16.95
CA ARG A 268 -15.79 7.46 16.57
C ARG A 268 -15.88 6.34 15.53
N SER A 269 -17.08 5.76 15.42
CA SER A 269 -17.42 4.56 14.64
C SER A 269 -16.65 4.37 13.34
N ASP A 270 -16.77 5.30 12.42
CA ASP A 270 -16.33 5.23 11.03
C ASP A 270 -15.29 6.32 10.71
N GLU A 271 -14.72 6.93 11.75
CA GLU A 271 -13.69 7.95 11.67
C GLU A 271 -12.38 7.47 12.30
N GLY A 272 -12.45 6.85 13.48
CA GLY A 272 -11.28 6.52 14.27
C GLY A 272 -10.66 5.19 13.90
N LEU A 273 -9.44 5.20 13.35
CA LEU A 273 -8.69 3.98 13.08
C LEU A 273 -7.18 4.25 13.01
N PRO A 274 -6.32 3.40 13.61
CA PRO A 274 -4.87 3.41 13.37
C PRO A 274 -4.56 3.36 11.86
N HIS A 275 -3.58 4.15 11.43
CA HIS A 275 -3.33 4.37 10.01
C HIS A 275 -3.04 3.08 9.22
N GLU A 276 -2.31 2.14 9.81
CA GLU A 276 -1.97 0.84 9.21
C GLU A 276 -3.23 0.00 8.90
N LEU A 277 -4.30 0.16 9.68
CA LEU A 277 -5.57 -0.54 9.52
C LEU A 277 -6.53 0.16 8.54
N ARG A 278 -6.25 1.41 8.16
CA ARG A 278 -7.00 2.11 7.12
C ARG A 278 -6.72 1.47 5.75
N GLY A 279 -7.51 1.85 4.76
CA GLY A 279 -7.37 1.37 3.40
C GLY A 279 -8.38 2.05 2.48
N PRO A 280 -8.51 1.58 1.23
CA PRO A 280 -9.44 2.18 0.27
C PRO A 280 -10.93 2.09 0.65
N ASN A 281 -11.29 1.34 1.69
CA ASN A 281 -12.66 1.30 2.21
C ASN A 281 -12.91 2.22 3.41
N TYR A 282 -11.89 2.85 3.97
CA TYR A 282 -12.08 3.89 4.99
C TYR A 282 -12.90 5.05 4.38
N PRO A 283 -13.97 5.56 5.03
CA PRO A 283 -15.01 6.32 4.33
C PRO A 283 -14.51 7.49 3.49
N ASN A 284 -13.59 8.30 4.03
CA ASN A 284 -13.06 9.45 3.31
C ASN A 284 -12.14 9.06 2.14
N TYR A 285 -11.53 7.88 2.17
CA TYR A 285 -10.47 7.47 1.23
C TYR A 285 -11.00 6.72 0.01
N ALA A 286 -12.32 6.51 -0.08
CA ALA A 286 -12.89 5.52 -0.96
C ALA A 286 -13.09 5.94 -2.42
N MET A 287 -12.58 7.10 -2.84
CA MET A 287 -12.98 7.73 -4.09
C MET A 287 -11.85 8.36 -4.90
N ASN A 288 -10.81 8.91 -4.26
CA ASN A 288 -9.93 9.88 -4.89
C ASN A 288 -8.51 9.31 -5.09
N VAL A 289 -7.94 9.58 -6.27
CA VAL A 289 -6.56 9.27 -6.63
C VAL A 289 -5.57 10.22 -5.98
N GLY A 290 -4.30 9.79 -5.86
CA GLY A 290 -3.23 10.63 -5.36
C GLY A 290 -3.12 10.67 -3.83
N HIS A 291 -3.68 9.68 -3.14
CA HIS A 291 -3.64 9.61 -1.67
C HIS A 291 -3.22 8.23 -1.18
N LEU A 292 -3.96 7.20 -1.58
CA LEU A 292 -3.76 5.81 -1.17
C LEU A 292 -2.31 5.32 -1.31
N PRO A 293 -1.55 5.68 -2.38
CA PRO A 293 -0.14 5.30 -2.50
C PRO A 293 0.73 5.92 -1.41
N GLY A 294 0.59 7.23 -1.19
CA GLY A 294 1.32 7.96 -0.16
C GLY A 294 0.98 7.46 1.24
N TYR A 295 -0.29 7.16 1.51
CA TYR A 295 -0.71 6.57 2.78
C TYR A 295 -0.10 5.20 3.04
N ALA A 296 0.04 4.36 2.02
CA ALA A 296 0.74 3.09 2.18
C ALA A 296 2.23 3.29 2.51
N GLY A 297 2.88 4.26 1.87
CA GLY A 297 4.23 4.69 2.23
C GLY A 297 4.34 5.16 3.69
N ILE A 298 3.39 5.98 4.15
CA ILE A 298 3.31 6.45 5.54
C ILE A 298 3.10 5.29 6.52
N ALA A 299 2.29 4.28 6.15
CA ALA A 299 2.13 3.09 6.97
C ALA A 299 3.45 2.31 7.10
N GLN A 300 4.25 2.20 6.03
CA GLN A 300 5.54 1.50 6.06
C GLN A 300 6.67 2.29 6.76
N ALA A 301 6.69 3.60 6.60
CA ALA A 301 7.78 4.48 7.03
C ALA A 301 8.23 4.32 8.49
N PRO A 302 7.34 4.35 9.51
CA PRO A 302 7.77 4.26 10.91
C PRO A 302 8.33 2.87 11.22
N HIS A 303 7.73 1.81 10.67
CA HIS A 303 8.18 0.44 10.86
C HIS A 303 9.55 0.19 10.23
N ALA A 304 9.77 0.70 9.02
CA ALA A 304 11.07 0.60 8.36
C ALA A 304 12.15 1.35 9.17
N ALA A 305 11.85 2.57 9.64
CA ALA A 305 12.77 3.36 10.46
C ALA A 305 13.10 2.69 11.81
N ARG A 306 12.14 1.96 12.40
CA ARG A 306 12.31 1.20 13.64
C ARG A 306 13.07 -0.11 13.47
N GLY A 307 13.22 -0.61 12.25
CA GLY A 307 13.69 -1.97 11.97
C GLY A 307 12.67 -3.05 12.38
N ASP A 308 11.38 -2.72 12.35
CA ASP A 308 10.31 -3.69 12.54
C ASP A 308 10.23 -4.60 11.28
N ALA A 309 10.04 -5.90 11.51
CA ALA A 309 10.02 -6.87 10.41
C ALA A 309 8.74 -6.82 9.56
N PHE A 310 7.66 -6.25 10.09
CA PHE A 310 6.35 -6.13 9.45
C PHE A 310 5.61 -4.89 9.99
N ALA A 311 4.64 -4.39 9.24
CA ALA A 311 3.81 -3.24 9.62
C ALA A 311 2.52 -3.66 10.34
N MET A 312 1.84 -4.69 9.84
CA MET A 312 0.52 -5.10 10.37
C MET A 312 0.39 -6.61 10.57
N SER A 313 0.82 -7.43 9.60
CA SER A 313 0.70 -8.89 9.64
C SER A 313 2.02 -9.59 9.35
N PRO A 314 2.58 -10.34 10.34
CA PRO A 314 3.77 -11.14 10.10
C PRO A 314 3.50 -12.27 9.09
N LEU A 315 2.26 -12.74 8.99
CA LEU A 315 1.86 -13.79 8.04
C LEU A 315 1.88 -13.27 6.61
N ILE A 316 1.35 -12.07 6.35
CA ILE A 316 1.42 -11.45 5.02
C ILE A 316 2.86 -11.18 4.64
N LYS A 317 3.68 -10.65 5.56
CA LYS A 317 5.11 -10.40 5.30
C LYS A 317 5.83 -11.66 4.84
N ILE A 318 5.64 -12.77 5.56
CA ILE A 318 6.24 -14.06 5.23
C ILE A 318 5.66 -14.61 3.93
N ALA A 319 4.36 -14.48 3.70
CA ALA A 319 3.69 -15.01 2.51
C ALA A 319 4.17 -14.39 1.20
N PHE A 320 4.73 -13.18 1.22
CA PHE A 320 5.32 -12.55 0.05
C PHE A 320 6.84 -12.73 -0.05
N ALA A 321 7.49 -13.34 0.96
CA ALA A 321 8.90 -13.71 0.94
C ALA A 321 9.17 -15.00 0.17
N ASP A 322 8.60 -15.12 -1.03
CA ASP A 322 8.64 -16.33 -1.86
C ASP A 322 9.25 -16.04 -3.24
N LYS A 323 10.41 -16.65 -3.50
CA LYS A 323 11.14 -16.50 -4.76
C LYS A 323 10.44 -17.12 -5.97
N ASN A 324 9.40 -17.94 -5.75
CA ASN A 324 8.63 -18.57 -6.82
C ASN A 324 7.49 -17.66 -7.33
N LEU A 325 7.27 -16.50 -6.70
CA LEU A 325 6.36 -15.51 -7.25
C LEU A 325 6.88 -14.96 -8.58
N PRO A 326 6.00 -14.77 -9.58
CA PRO A 326 6.42 -14.28 -10.90
C PRO A 326 6.83 -12.79 -10.88
N PHE A 327 6.41 -12.05 -9.85
CA PHE A 327 6.72 -10.63 -9.66
C PHE A 327 7.67 -10.47 -8.47
N ASP A 328 8.74 -9.70 -8.64
CA ASP A 328 9.71 -9.42 -7.56
C ASP A 328 9.24 -8.27 -6.65
N PHE A 329 8.57 -8.65 -5.55
CA PHE A 329 8.08 -7.70 -4.55
C PHE A 329 9.17 -6.94 -3.77
N ALA A 330 10.46 -7.23 -3.97
CA ALA A 330 11.55 -6.47 -3.35
C ALA A 330 12.08 -5.31 -4.24
N ASN A 331 11.73 -5.32 -5.53
CA ASN A 331 12.22 -4.37 -6.53
C ASN A 331 11.09 -3.96 -7.49
N ILE A 332 10.05 -3.38 -6.93
CA ILE A 332 8.76 -3.08 -7.58
C ILE A 332 8.94 -2.13 -8.77
N THR A 333 9.66 -1.02 -8.60
CA THR A 333 9.89 -0.06 -9.71
C THR A 333 10.73 -0.67 -10.83
N LYS A 334 11.66 -1.58 -10.50
CA LYS A 334 12.41 -2.36 -11.49
C LYS A 334 11.50 -3.29 -12.28
N GLU A 335 10.58 -4.00 -11.63
CA GLU A 335 9.61 -4.86 -12.32
C GLU A 335 8.65 -4.04 -13.19
N PHE A 336 8.26 -2.83 -12.75
CA PHE A 336 7.49 -1.90 -13.59
C PHE A 336 8.28 -1.48 -14.82
N GLY A 337 9.57 -1.16 -14.68
CA GLY A 337 10.47 -0.87 -15.80
C GLY A 337 10.56 -2.03 -16.79
N ARG A 338 10.75 -3.26 -16.31
CA ARG A 338 10.72 -4.47 -17.15
C ARG A 338 9.38 -4.64 -17.88
N GLY A 339 8.26 -4.36 -17.20
CA GLY A 339 6.93 -4.36 -17.80
C GLY A 339 6.80 -3.31 -18.91
N GLY A 340 7.27 -2.08 -18.67
CA GLY A 340 7.30 -0.99 -19.65
C GLY A 340 8.14 -1.32 -20.89
N LEU A 341 9.25 -2.04 -20.71
CA LEU A 341 10.10 -2.55 -21.79
C LEU A 341 9.56 -3.82 -22.47
N ARG A 342 8.43 -4.38 -21.98
CA ARG A 342 7.84 -5.64 -22.45
C ARG A 342 8.74 -6.87 -22.24
N GLU A 343 9.57 -6.84 -21.19
CA GLU A 343 10.49 -7.92 -20.81
C GLU A 343 9.96 -8.77 -19.62
N PHE A 344 8.80 -8.40 -19.09
CA PHE A 344 8.12 -9.18 -18.06
C PHE A 344 7.30 -10.32 -18.68
N MET A 345 7.44 -11.54 -18.15
CA MET A 345 6.72 -12.72 -18.61
C MET A 345 5.60 -13.06 -17.63
N PRO A 346 4.33 -12.74 -17.92
CA PRO A 346 3.23 -13.02 -17.01
C PRO A 346 2.85 -14.50 -17.01
N ALA A 347 2.29 -14.96 -15.89
CA ALA A 347 1.59 -16.24 -15.82
C ALA A 347 0.14 -16.12 -16.33
N GLY A 348 -0.46 -17.25 -16.71
CA GLY A 348 -1.88 -17.32 -17.09
C GLY A 348 -2.20 -17.06 -18.56
N GLU A 349 -1.17 -17.00 -19.42
CA GLU A 349 -1.35 -16.96 -20.87
C GLU A 349 -1.99 -18.25 -21.41
N ARG A 350 -2.67 -18.13 -22.56
CA ARG A 350 -3.44 -19.21 -23.19
C ARG A 350 -2.83 -19.73 -24.49
N THR A 351 -1.59 -19.35 -24.79
CA THR A 351 -0.90 -19.70 -26.04
C THR A 351 -0.79 -21.20 -26.26
N CYS A 352 -0.79 -22.02 -25.21
CA CYS A 352 -0.77 -23.48 -25.30
C CYS A 352 -2.06 -24.13 -25.82
N ILE A 353 -3.19 -23.41 -25.80
CA ILE A 353 -4.52 -23.92 -26.21
C ILE A 353 -5.16 -23.08 -27.33
N ILE A 354 -4.38 -22.22 -27.96
CA ILE A 354 -4.81 -21.40 -29.10
C ILE A 354 -3.93 -21.78 -30.29
N PRO A 355 -4.47 -22.00 -31.49
CA PRO A 355 -3.67 -22.25 -32.68
C PRO A 355 -2.58 -21.19 -32.87
N ALA A 356 -1.44 -21.60 -33.43
CA ALA A 356 -0.42 -20.64 -33.88
C ALA A 356 -1.08 -19.63 -34.84
N LYS A 357 -0.84 -18.35 -34.58
CA LYS A 357 -1.31 -17.26 -35.47
C LYS A 357 -0.50 -17.20 -36.74
#